data_AF-A0A1E3ADQ0-F1
#
_entry.id   AF-A0A1E3ADQ0-F1
#
_cell.length_a   1.000
_cell.length_b   1.000
_cell.length_c   1.000
_cell.angle_alpha   90.00
_cell.angle_beta   90.00
_cell.angle_gamma   90.00
#
_symmetry.space_group_name_H-M   'P 1'
#
loop_
_entity.id
_entity.type
_entity.pdbx_description
1 polymer ?
#
loop_
_entity_poly.entity_id
_entity_poly.type
_entity_poly.pdbx_seq_one_letter_code
_entity_poly.pdbx_strand_id
1 'polypeptide(L)'
;MPGRCMESQKLISEKTLQRYIYEILTYGSKKKYQSLFPAKFEKWSQKKVKVIIPEYPLSYNNGQSKHLTDFHIIFKDNACLNIEVEWRVTRFNHGKEVYDMAYKDTKGFLIVINNDCKPDSFIETDNISVLDAVDFSYWFLKNAKHIIDGTIGNYLNEYETRANKNWLIFLPSAGRNGGDSYNDYTLRGRNKGVWAFRYSSTPSVMKNILDITAGDTVIFVYGFTYGKGTHGRQFYIHTQWTFTGLDILKVKKGYYCDLNDDTFEIEDWKEMDNDDKISSKRYMHYFQYQYPPIDGNEKYFSSSIKPISISNDSSTLPGWDEFITQLRKSSSTQGGPAELSNEAMNALYCILGNTD
;
A
#
# COMPACT_ATOMS: atom_id res chain seq x y z
N MET A 1 -15.59 10.13 -2.80
CA MET A 1 -15.84 9.31 -1.60
C MET A 1 -14.58 9.35 -0.74
N PRO A 2 -14.65 9.33 0.61
CA PRO A 2 -13.46 9.22 1.44
C PRO A 2 -12.70 7.92 1.12
N GLY A 3 -11.37 7.99 0.98
CA GLY A 3 -10.53 6.83 0.66
C GLY A 3 -10.65 5.71 1.69
N ARG A 4 -10.72 4.45 1.22
CA ARG A 4 -11.03 3.26 2.03
C ARG A 4 -9.80 2.80 2.79
N CYS A 5 -9.87 2.85 4.12
CA CYS A 5 -8.77 2.49 5.01
C CYS A 5 -9.27 1.58 6.12
N MET A 6 -8.64 0.41 6.27
CA MET A 6 -8.96 -0.54 7.35
C MET A 6 -8.73 0.03 8.75
N GLU A 7 -7.98 1.14 8.89
CA GLU A 7 -7.64 1.76 10.17
C GLU A 7 -8.62 2.86 10.61
N SER A 8 -9.74 3.04 9.90
CA SER A 8 -10.71 4.13 10.15
C SER A 8 -11.96 3.70 10.93
N GLN A 9 -12.04 2.50 11.51
CA GLN A 9 -13.18 2.07 12.33
C GLN A 9 -12.76 1.11 13.47
N LYS A 10 -13.61 1.04 14.51
CA LYS A 10 -13.40 0.44 15.86
C LYS A 10 -12.27 -0.62 15.99
N LEU A 11 -11.35 -0.32 16.93
CA LEU A 11 -10.07 -0.96 17.28
C LEU A 11 -10.05 -2.49 17.56
N ILE A 12 -11.20 -3.12 17.81
CA ILE A 12 -11.35 -4.58 18.04
C ILE A 12 -12.65 -5.01 17.34
N SER A 13 -12.61 -5.04 16.01
CA SER A 13 -13.74 -5.44 15.16
C SER A 13 -13.25 -6.39 14.07
N GLU A 14 -14.16 -6.86 13.20
CA GLU A 14 -13.81 -7.69 12.03
C GLU A 14 -12.74 -7.04 11.15
N LYS A 15 -12.56 -5.71 11.21
CA LYS A 15 -11.48 -5.00 10.53
C LYS A 15 -10.06 -5.42 10.95
N THR A 16 -9.86 -5.82 12.20
CA THR A 16 -8.57 -6.36 12.65
C THR A 16 -8.30 -7.74 12.02
N LEU A 17 -9.34 -8.56 11.90
CA LEU A 17 -9.25 -9.86 11.24
C LEU A 17 -9.04 -9.69 9.71
N GLN A 18 -9.74 -8.73 9.10
CA GLN A 18 -9.53 -8.33 7.72
C GLN A 18 -8.09 -7.85 7.50
N ARG A 19 -7.51 -7.01 8.36
CA ARG A 19 -6.09 -6.61 8.25
C ARG A 19 -5.16 -7.81 8.25
N TYR A 20 -5.33 -8.75 9.19
CA TYR A 20 -4.54 -9.98 9.23
C TYR A 20 -4.64 -10.79 7.93
N ILE A 21 -5.86 -10.99 7.42
CA ILE A 21 -6.10 -11.69 6.16
C ILE A 21 -5.47 -10.94 4.99
N TYR A 22 -5.58 -9.61 4.95
CA TYR A 22 -5.03 -8.77 3.91
C TYR A 22 -3.50 -8.87 3.84
N GLU A 23 -2.83 -8.92 4.99
CA GLU A 23 -1.38 -9.14 5.07
C GLU A 23 -0.98 -10.50 4.51
N ILE A 24 -1.72 -11.55 4.86
CA ILE A 24 -1.47 -12.90 4.32
C ILE A 24 -1.70 -12.93 2.81
N LEU A 25 -2.81 -12.35 2.32
CA LEU A 25 -3.14 -12.28 0.90
C LEU A 25 -2.09 -11.50 0.10
N THR A 26 -1.51 -10.46 0.70
CA THR A 26 -0.62 -9.53 0.00
C THR A 26 0.85 -9.94 0.05
N TYR A 27 1.33 -10.40 1.22
CA TYR A 27 2.76 -10.68 1.42
C TYR A 27 3.04 -11.88 2.35
N GLY A 28 2.01 -12.66 2.70
CA GLY A 28 2.17 -13.90 3.46
C GLY A 28 3.03 -14.94 2.73
N SER A 29 3.57 -15.89 3.50
CA SER A 29 4.24 -17.05 2.88
C SER A 29 3.28 -17.80 1.96
N LYS A 30 3.78 -18.43 0.89
CA LYS A 30 2.95 -19.21 -0.04
C LYS A 30 2.02 -20.19 0.68
N LYS A 31 2.53 -20.89 1.70
CA LYS A 31 1.74 -21.82 2.51
C LYS A 31 0.57 -21.13 3.24
N LYS A 32 0.83 -19.98 3.89
CA LYS A 32 -0.20 -19.20 4.60
C LYS A 32 -1.22 -18.59 3.63
N TYR A 33 -0.77 -18.08 2.49
CA TYR A 33 -1.64 -17.61 1.42
C TYR A 33 -2.60 -18.71 0.96
N GLN A 34 -2.05 -19.88 0.61
CA GLN A 34 -2.85 -21.02 0.12
C GLN A 34 -3.81 -21.55 1.18
N SER A 35 -3.45 -21.49 2.48
CA SER A 35 -4.36 -21.92 3.56
C SER A 35 -5.60 -21.04 3.72
N LEU A 36 -5.64 -19.84 3.11
CA LEU A 36 -6.85 -19.02 3.12
C LEU A 36 -7.92 -19.53 2.15
N PHE A 37 -7.56 -20.35 1.16
CA PHE A 37 -8.48 -20.79 0.12
C PHE A 37 -9.11 -22.14 0.52
N PRO A 38 -10.45 -22.30 0.41
CA PRO A 38 -11.08 -23.60 0.54
C PRO A 38 -10.56 -24.57 -0.52
N ALA A 39 -10.69 -25.88 -0.27
CA ALA A 39 -10.16 -26.93 -1.16
C ALA A 39 -10.64 -26.79 -2.63
N LYS A 40 -11.91 -26.40 -2.83
CA LYS A 40 -12.50 -26.13 -4.15
C LYS A 40 -11.78 -25.02 -4.92
N PHE A 41 -11.12 -24.10 -4.21
CA PHE A 41 -10.39 -22.97 -4.77
C PHE A 41 -8.87 -23.21 -4.86
N GLU A 42 -8.39 -24.44 -4.75
CA GLU A 42 -6.95 -24.76 -4.83
C GLU A 42 -6.29 -24.17 -6.09
N LYS A 43 -6.94 -24.31 -7.26
CA LYS A 43 -6.43 -23.75 -8.52
C LYS A 43 -6.36 -22.22 -8.51
N TRP A 44 -7.31 -21.56 -7.83
CA TRP A 44 -7.32 -20.11 -7.67
C TRP A 44 -6.15 -19.63 -6.80
N SER A 45 -5.81 -20.39 -5.75
CA SER A 45 -4.66 -20.10 -4.88
C SER A 45 -3.29 -20.16 -5.59
N GLN A 46 -3.23 -20.66 -6.83
CA GLN A 46 -2.02 -20.72 -7.63
C GLN A 46 -1.93 -19.59 -8.65
N LYS A 47 -3.02 -18.85 -8.89
CA LYS A 47 -3.05 -17.73 -9.83
C LYS A 47 -2.23 -16.56 -9.30
N LYS A 48 -1.57 -15.85 -10.22
CA LYS A 48 -0.86 -14.61 -9.89
C LYS A 48 -1.86 -13.49 -9.63
N VAL A 49 -1.85 -12.94 -8.42
CA VAL A 49 -2.64 -11.78 -8.05
C VAL A 49 -2.15 -10.55 -8.82
N LYS A 50 -3.09 -9.76 -9.34
CA LYS A 50 -2.85 -8.42 -9.89
C LYS A 50 -3.06 -7.38 -8.80
N VAL A 51 -4.19 -7.43 -8.09
CA VAL A 51 -4.54 -6.53 -6.99
C VAL A 51 -5.54 -7.19 -6.05
N ILE A 52 -5.46 -6.85 -4.77
CA ILE A 52 -6.49 -7.15 -3.76
C ILE A 52 -7.07 -5.82 -3.30
N ILE A 53 -8.37 -5.65 -3.49
CA ILE A 53 -9.09 -4.41 -3.20
C ILE A 53 -9.93 -4.64 -1.95
N PRO A 54 -9.63 -3.96 -0.83
CA PRO A 54 -10.47 -4.03 0.35
C PRO A 54 -11.79 -3.26 0.12
N GLU A 55 -12.86 -3.73 0.75
CA GLU A 55 -14.17 -3.08 0.79
C GLU A 55 -14.67 -2.75 -0.63
N TYR A 56 -14.88 -3.77 -1.46
CA TYR A 56 -15.22 -3.59 -2.86
C TYR A 56 -16.75 -3.54 -3.08
N PRO A 57 -17.29 -2.47 -3.71
CA PRO A 57 -18.72 -2.36 -3.96
C PRO A 57 -19.11 -3.24 -5.13
N LEU A 58 -20.01 -4.19 -4.88
CA LEU A 58 -20.67 -5.01 -5.88
C LEU A 58 -22.06 -4.42 -6.11
N SER A 59 -22.38 -4.12 -7.37
CA SER A 59 -23.72 -3.69 -7.76
C SER A 59 -24.45 -4.87 -8.37
N TYR A 60 -25.71 -5.08 -7.98
CA TYR A 60 -26.56 -6.14 -8.50
C TYR A 60 -27.98 -5.61 -8.73
N ASN A 61 -28.83 -6.40 -9.40
CA ASN A 61 -30.18 -5.99 -9.82
C ASN A 61 -30.16 -4.66 -10.61
N ASN A 62 -29.33 -4.60 -11.67
CA ASN A 62 -29.16 -3.41 -12.52
C ASN A 62 -28.76 -2.13 -11.74
N GLY A 63 -27.98 -2.30 -10.66
CA GLY A 63 -27.46 -1.19 -9.85
C GLY A 63 -28.40 -0.67 -8.77
N GLN A 64 -29.58 -1.28 -8.59
CA GLN A 64 -30.53 -0.91 -7.54
C GLN A 64 -30.06 -1.34 -6.14
N SER A 65 -29.24 -2.38 -6.07
CA SER A 65 -28.74 -2.93 -4.82
C SER A 65 -27.21 -2.94 -4.81
N LYS A 66 -26.64 -2.67 -3.64
CA LYS A 66 -25.19 -2.61 -3.42
C LYS A 66 -24.80 -3.49 -2.26
N HIS A 67 -23.81 -4.33 -2.47
CA HIS A 67 -23.12 -5.08 -1.43
C HIS A 67 -21.67 -4.60 -1.34
N LEU A 68 -21.07 -4.63 -0.17
CA LEU A 68 -19.67 -4.30 0.03
C LEU A 68 -18.96 -5.57 0.48
N THR A 69 -18.25 -6.24 -0.43
CA THR A 69 -17.45 -7.41 -0.04
C THR A 69 -16.17 -6.96 0.64
N ASP A 70 -15.71 -7.70 1.64
CA ASP A 70 -14.52 -7.34 2.38
C ASP A 70 -13.25 -7.32 1.52
N PHE A 71 -13.10 -8.29 0.60
CA PHE A 71 -12.03 -8.27 -0.39
C PHE A 71 -12.51 -8.68 -1.78
N HIS A 72 -11.96 -8.02 -2.78
CA HIS A 72 -12.05 -8.43 -4.17
C HIS A 72 -10.65 -8.65 -4.73
N ILE A 73 -10.33 -9.90 -5.08
CA ILE A 73 -9.06 -10.27 -5.69
C ILE A 73 -9.24 -10.24 -7.20
N ILE A 74 -8.42 -9.44 -7.89
CA ILE A 74 -8.28 -9.48 -9.35
C ILE A 74 -6.97 -10.20 -9.66
N PHE A 75 -7.04 -11.22 -10.49
CA PHE A 75 -5.89 -11.98 -10.94
C PHE A 75 -5.31 -11.41 -12.25
N LYS A 76 -4.09 -11.83 -12.62
CA LYS A 76 -3.42 -11.37 -13.85
C LYS A 76 -4.14 -11.78 -15.14
N ASP A 77 -4.96 -12.84 -15.09
CA ASP A 77 -5.84 -13.27 -16.17
C ASP A 77 -7.21 -12.54 -16.15
N ASN A 78 -7.34 -11.50 -15.32
CA ASN A 78 -8.57 -10.74 -15.06
C ASN A 78 -9.74 -11.56 -14.49
N ALA A 79 -9.50 -12.81 -14.08
CA ALA A 79 -10.47 -13.51 -13.25
C ALA A 79 -10.57 -12.78 -11.89
N CYS A 80 -11.74 -12.85 -11.27
CA CYS A 80 -12.01 -12.19 -10.00
C CYS A 80 -12.56 -13.15 -8.96
N LEU A 81 -12.35 -12.84 -7.68
CA LEU A 81 -12.87 -13.61 -6.56
C LEU A 81 -13.23 -12.68 -5.39
N ASN A 82 -14.43 -12.85 -4.85
CA ASN A 82 -14.88 -12.11 -3.67
C ASN A 82 -14.60 -12.90 -2.39
N ILE A 83 -14.26 -12.20 -1.31
CA ILE A 83 -14.05 -12.81 0.00
C ILE A 83 -14.82 -12.00 1.03
N GLU A 84 -15.59 -12.71 1.84
CA GLU A 84 -16.20 -12.15 3.06
C GLU A 84 -15.49 -12.68 4.29
N VAL A 85 -15.29 -11.83 5.29
CA VAL A 85 -14.62 -12.16 6.54
C VAL A 85 -15.58 -12.02 7.69
N GLU A 86 -15.81 -13.12 8.39
CA GLU A 86 -16.76 -13.18 9.50
C GLU A 86 -16.11 -13.84 10.72
N TRP A 87 -16.52 -13.48 11.94
CA TRP A 87 -16.07 -14.27 13.10
C TRP A 87 -16.63 -15.71 13.04
N ARG A 88 -17.88 -15.84 12.59
CA ARG A 88 -18.62 -17.10 12.48
C ARG A 88 -19.52 -17.08 11.26
N VAL A 89 -19.85 -18.24 10.71
CA VAL A 89 -20.69 -18.35 9.50
C VAL A 89 -22.07 -17.74 9.74
N THR A 90 -22.65 -17.93 10.93
CA THR A 90 -23.96 -17.34 11.29
C THR A 90 -23.98 -15.81 11.37
N ARG A 91 -22.82 -15.14 11.31
CA ARG A 91 -22.72 -13.68 11.25
C ARG A 91 -22.92 -13.11 9.85
N PHE A 92 -22.79 -13.93 8.82
CA PHE A 92 -23.16 -13.56 7.44
C PHE A 92 -24.65 -13.21 7.38
N ASN A 93 -24.97 -11.93 7.47
CA ASN A 93 -26.33 -11.42 7.60
C ASN A 93 -26.84 -10.70 6.34
N HIS A 94 -26.07 -10.75 5.24
CA HIS A 94 -26.39 -10.12 3.96
C HIS A 94 -27.50 -10.82 3.16
N GLY A 95 -27.89 -12.03 3.59
CA GLY A 95 -28.98 -12.81 2.98
C GLY A 95 -28.55 -13.68 1.80
N LYS A 96 -29.45 -14.59 1.39
CA LYS A 96 -29.18 -15.59 0.35
C LYS A 96 -28.91 -14.98 -1.02
N GLU A 97 -29.60 -13.89 -1.38
CA GLU A 97 -29.42 -13.24 -2.68
C GLU A 97 -27.98 -12.71 -2.86
N VAL A 98 -27.40 -12.13 -1.80
CA VAL A 98 -26.01 -11.67 -1.82
C VAL A 98 -25.06 -12.86 -1.92
N TYR A 99 -25.35 -13.95 -1.21
CA TYR A 99 -24.56 -15.18 -1.32
C TYR A 99 -24.56 -15.77 -2.74
N ASP A 100 -25.74 -15.97 -3.31
CA ASP A 100 -25.92 -16.49 -4.66
C ASP A 100 -25.24 -15.59 -5.72
N MET A 101 -25.28 -14.27 -5.51
CA MET A 101 -24.67 -13.30 -6.41
C MET A 101 -23.14 -13.24 -6.31
N ALA A 102 -22.58 -13.17 -5.10
CA ALA A 102 -21.18 -12.82 -4.88
C ALA A 102 -20.26 -13.97 -4.47
N TYR A 103 -20.79 -15.03 -3.83
CA TYR A 103 -19.97 -16.05 -3.16
C TYR A 103 -20.25 -17.48 -3.60
N LYS A 104 -21.43 -17.77 -4.15
CA LYS A 104 -21.81 -19.12 -4.57
C LYS A 104 -20.93 -19.65 -5.71
N ASP A 105 -20.84 -20.98 -5.80
CA ASP A 105 -20.06 -21.72 -6.80
C ASP A 105 -18.57 -21.35 -6.74
N THR A 106 -18.09 -20.57 -7.71
CA THR A 106 -16.69 -20.14 -7.83
C THR A 106 -16.52 -18.62 -7.78
N LYS A 107 -17.57 -17.88 -7.41
CA LYS A 107 -17.57 -16.41 -7.39
C LYS A 107 -16.83 -15.83 -6.17
N GLY A 108 -16.81 -16.57 -5.07
CA GLY A 108 -16.17 -16.15 -3.84
C GLY A 108 -16.21 -17.22 -2.75
N PHE A 109 -15.73 -16.86 -1.57
CA PHE A 109 -15.82 -17.72 -0.39
C PHE A 109 -15.81 -16.90 0.90
N LEU A 110 -16.19 -17.53 2.01
CA LEU A 110 -16.15 -16.95 3.34
C LEU A 110 -14.87 -17.40 4.05
N ILE A 111 -14.22 -16.48 4.76
CA ILE A 111 -13.18 -16.79 5.73
C ILE A 111 -13.75 -16.56 7.12
N VAL A 112 -13.72 -17.60 7.96
CA VAL A 112 -14.27 -17.56 9.32
C VAL A 112 -13.27 -18.04 10.36
N ILE A 113 -13.40 -17.58 11.61
CA ILE A 113 -12.65 -18.19 12.73
C ILE A 113 -13.34 -19.45 13.24
N ASN A 114 -14.67 -19.45 13.29
CA ASN A 114 -15.45 -20.59 13.74
C ASN A 114 -16.52 -20.96 12.71
N ASN A 115 -16.46 -22.20 12.23
CA ASN A 115 -17.47 -22.74 11.33
C ASN A 115 -18.66 -23.30 12.14
N ASP A 116 -19.66 -22.46 12.39
CA ASP A 116 -20.94 -22.82 13.00
C ASP A 116 -22.06 -22.98 11.96
N CYS A 117 -21.70 -23.32 10.72
CA CYS A 117 -22.65 -23.52 9.63
C CYS A 117 -23.66 -24.63 9.99
N LYS A 118 -24.95 -24.31 9.85
CA LYS A 118 -26.03 -25.28 10.07
C LYS A 118 -26.27 -26.14 8.82
N PRO A 119 -26.78 -27.37 8.96
CA PRO A 119 -27.07 -28.25 7.81
C PRO A 119 -28.06 -27.67 6.80
N ASP A 120 -28.97 -26.79 7.23
CA ASP A 120 -29.98 -26.11 6.42
C ASP A 120 -29.52 -24.74 5.88
N SER A 121 -28.25 -24.39 6.08
CA SER A 121 -27.68 -23.13 5.59
C SER A 121 -27.69 -23.07 4.06
N PHE A 122 -27.95 -21.88 3.52
CA PHE A 122 -27.76 -21.61 2.10
C PHE A 122 -26.27 -21.43 1.72
N ILE A 123 -25.38 -21.35 2.70
CA ILE A 123 -23.93 -21.21 2.52
C ILE A 123 -23.31 -22.60 2.34
N GLU A 124 -22.65 -22.81 1.22
CA GLU A 124 -22.03 -24.10 0.87
C GLU A 124 -20.76 -24.31 1.71
N THR A 125 -20.62 -25.49 2.33
CA THR A 125 -19.51 -25.76 3.25
C THR A 125 -18.14 -25.79 2.55
N ASP A 126 -18.11 -26.14 1.26
CA ASP A 126 -16.93 -26.11 0.40
C ASP A 126 -16.51 -24.69 -0.03
N ASN A 127 -17.34 -23.67 0.26
CA ASN A 127 -17.04 -22.25 0.10
C ASN A 127 -16.67 -21.57 1.43
N ILE A 128 -16.36 -22.34 2.48
CA ILE A 128 -15.93 -21.83 3.78
C ILE A 128 -14.48 -22.21 4.04
N SER A 129 -13.66 -21.22 4.36
CA SER A 129 -12.29 -21.37 4.85
C SER A 129 -12.24 -21.04 6.33
N VAL A 130 -11.62 -21.92 7.13
CA VAL A 130 -11.52 -21.74 8.59
C VAL A 130 -10.11 -21.34 8.96
N LEU A 131 -9.98 -20.17 9.59
CA LEU A 131 -8.72 -19.66 10.12
C LEU A 131 -8.35 -20.30 11.43
N ASP A 132 -7.04 -20.45 11.64
CA ASP A 132 -6.48 -20.81 12.93
C ASP A 132 -6.56 -19.61 13.89
N ALA A 133 -7.47 -19.70 14.87
CA ALA A 133 -7.67 -18.69 15.89
C ALA A 133 -6.41 -18.40 16.73
N VAL A 134 -5.56 -19.41 16.94
CA VAL A 134 -4.32 -19.29 17.72
C VAL A 134 -3.30 -18.47 16.93
N ASP A 135 -3.16 -18.74 15.63
CA ASP A 135 -2.27 -17.98 14.76
C ASP A 135 -2.69 -16.50 14.67
N PHE A 136 -3.99 -16.24 14.49
CA PHE A 136 -4.53 -14.87 14.50
C PHE A 136 -4.26 -14.18 15.85
N SER A 137 -4.47 -14.86 16.97
CA SER A 137 -4.22 -14.31 18.31
C SER A 137 -2.75 -13.91 18.50
N TYR A 138 -1.80 -14.76 18.07
CA TYR A 138 -0.38 -14.43 18.12
C TYR A 138 0.00 -13.26 17.21
N TRP A 139 -0.57 -13.20 16.01
CA TRP A 139 -0.36 -12.05 15.12
C TRP A 139 -0.91 -10.76 15.75
N PHE A 140 -2.11 -10.80 16.32
CA PHE A 140 -2.74 -9.63 16.94
C PHE A 140 -1.91 -9.12 18.12
N LEU A 141 -1.46 -9.99 19.02
CA LEU A 141 -0.63 -9.60 20.15
C LEU A 141 0.66 -8.88 19.73
N LYS A 142 1.26 -9.26 18.60
CA LYS A 142 2.48 -8.62 18.06
C LYS A 142 2.21 -7.26 17.41
N ASN A 143 1.02 -7.05 16.87
CA ASN A 143 0.69 -5.87 16.06
C ASN A 143 -0.28 -4.90 16.75
N ALA A 144 -0.89 -5.28 17.87
CA ALA A 144 -1.96 -4.52 18.53
C ALA A 144 -1.56 -3.08 18.81
N LYS A 145 -0.34 -2.85 19.32
CA LYS A 145 0.16 -1.49 19.57
C LYS A 145 0.18 -0.66 18.29
N HIS A 146 0.72 -1.20 17.21
CA HIS A 146 0.82 -0.50 15.93
C HIS A 146 -0.57 -0.18 15.35
N ILE A 147 -1.50 -1.14 15.41
CA ILE A 147 -2.88 -0.96 14.94
C ILE A 147 -3.59 0.15 15.74
N ILE A 148 -3.43 0.15 17.06
CA ILE A 148 -4.00 1.17 17.94
C ILE A 148 -3.41 2.54 17.62
N ASP A 149 -2.08 2.62 17.53
CA ASP A 149 -1.35 3.85 17.28
C ASP A 149 -1.72 4.46 15.91
N GLY A 150 -1.80 3.65 14.85
CA GLY A 150 -2.21 4.11 13.51
C GLY A 150 -3.66 4.62 13.47
N THR A 151 -4.56 3.92 14.15
CA THR A 151 -5.97 4.34 14.25
C THR A 151 -6.09 5.72 14.94
N ILE A 152 -5.41 5.92 16.07
CA ILE A 152 -5.45 7.21 16.79
C ILE A 152 -4.84 8.33 15.94
N GLY A 153 -3.68 8.08 15.33
CA GLY A 153 -2.98 9.05 14.48
C GLY A 153 -3.81 9.52 13.27
N ASN A 154 -4.69 8.67 12.74
CA ASN A 154 -5.61 9.06 11.66
C ASN A 154 -6.70 10.07 12.10
N TYR A 155 -7.01 10.16 13.39
CA TYR A 155 -8.01 11.09 13.93
C TYR A 155 -7.41 12.30 14.66
N LEU A 156 -6.23 12.13 15.27
CA LEU A 156 -5.57 13.14 16.08
C LEU A 156 -4.17 13.44 15.52
N ASN A 157 -4.07 14.53 14.76
CA ASN A 157 -2.81 14.96 14.13
C ASN A 157 -1.68 15.27 15.13
N GLU A 158 -2.03 15.56 16.38
CA GLU A 158 -1.10 15.86 17.49
C GLU A 158 -0.63 14.61 18.22
N TYR A 159 -1.17 13.43 17.88
CA TYR A 159 -0.75 12.17 18.48
C TYR A 159 0.63 11.77 17.96
N GLU A 160 1.65 11.95 18.80
CA GLU A 160 2.99 11.44 18.51
C GLU A 160 3.07 9.95 18.85
N THR A 161 2.97 9.12 17.81
CA THR A 161 3.35 7.72 17.91
C THR A 161 4.86 7.63 18.20
N ARG A 162 5.25 6.69 19.07
CA ARG A 162 6.64 6.61 19.56
C ARG A 162 7.67 6.15 18.51
N ALA A 163 7.27 5.86 17.27
CA ALA A 163 8.17 5.45 16.20
C ALA A 163 7.59 5.80 14.81
N ASN A 164 7.57 7.09 14.48
CA ASN A 164 7.39 7.51 13.09
C ASN A 164 8.55 6.97 12.25
N LYS A 165 8.24 6.35 11.12
CA LYS A 165 9.21 5.82 10.18
C LYS A 165 9.58 6.87 9.14
N ASN A 166 10.71 6.64 8.47
CA ASN A 166 11.16 7.48 7.36
C ASN A 166 11.20 6.63 6.08
N TRP A 167 10.48 7.05 5.05
CA TRP A 167 10.28 6.29 3.82
C TRP A 167 10.94 6.97 2.63
N LEU A 168 11.99 6.37 2.09
CA LEU A 168 12.62 6.82 0.86
C LEU A 168 11.96 6.21 -0.37
N ILE A 169 11.60 7.07 -1.31
CA ILE A 169 10.97 6.73 -2.58
C ILE A 169 11.77 7.35 -3.72
N PHE A 170 12.39 6.52 -4.54
CA PHE A 170 13.05 6.94 -5.77
C PHE A 170 12.05 7.04 -6.92
N LEU A 171 12.00 8.20 -7.58
CA LEU A 171 11.11 8.46 -8.71
C LEU A 171 11.94 8.52 -10.00
N PRO A 172 12.04 7.43 -10.76
CA PRO A 172 12.77 7.44 -12.02
C PRO A 172 12.06 8.32 -13.06
N SER A 173 12.85 9.14 -13.78
CA SER A 173 12.47 9.66 -15.10
C SER A 173 12.54 8.51 -16.11
N ALA A 174 11.55 8.45 -17.02
CA ALA A 174 11.28 7.35 -17.95
C ALA A 174 12.45 6.35 -18.17
N GLY A 175 12.36 5.17 -17.54
CA GLY A 175 13.42 4.15 -17.59
C GLY A 175 12.96 2.72 -17.26
N ARG A 176 13.36 1.77 -18.12
CA ARG A 176 13.22 0.29 -18.11
C ARG A 176 11.85 -0.38 -17.87
N ASN A 177 10.95 0.19 -17.07
CA ASN A 177 9.73 -0.49 -16.60
C ASN A 177 8.42 0.22 -17.01
N GLY A 178 8.48 1.06 -18.06
CA GLY A 178 7.28 1.65 -18.66
C GLY A 178 6.55 2.68 -17.78
N GLY A 179 7.26 3.35 -16.88
CA GLY A 179 6.69 4.38 -16.01
C GLY A 179 7.54 5.63 -15.91
N ASP A 180 6.87 6.77 -15.86
CA ASP A 180 7.47 8.07 -15.63
C ASP A 180 7.02 8.60 -14.28
N SER A 181 7.44 7.90 -13.22
CA SER A 181 7.05 8.21 -11.85
C SER A 181 7.51 9.60 -11.43
N TYR A 182 8.60 10.10 -12.04
CA TYR A 182 9.02 11.50 -11.90
C TYR A 182 7.96 12.48 -12.38
N ASN A 183 7.45 12.34 -13.61
CA ASN A 183 6.40 13.22 -14.14
C ASN A 183 5.05 12.98 -13.45
N ASP A 184 4.69 11.72 -13.16
CA ASP A 184 3.47 11.40 -12.39
C ASP A 184 3.47 12.15 -11.05
N TYR A 185 4.61 12.16 -10.35
CA TYR A 185 4.77 12.89 -9.10
C TYR A 185 4.77 14.41 -9.32
N THR A 186 5.71 14.93 -10.09
CA THR A 186 5.98 16.37 -10.14
C THR A 186 4.88 17.19 -10.83
N LEU A 187 4.20 16.60 -11.82
CA LEU A 187 3.14 17.29 -12.58
C LEU A 187 1.74 17.04 -12.02
N ARG A 188 1.51 15.90 -11.34
CA ARG A 188 0.15 15.47 -10.94
C ARG A 188 -0.01 15.31 -9.44
N GLY A 189 0.86 14.53 -8.79
CA GLY A 189 0.73 14.16 -7.38
C GLY A 189 1.18 15.23 -6.38
N ARG A 190 2.34 15.85 -6.63
CA ARG A 190 3.04 16.76 -5.70
C ARG A 190 2.14 17.84 -5.14
N ASN A 191 1.57 18.67 -6.02
CA ASN A 191 0.72 19.81 -5.63
C ASN A 191 -0.61 19.39 -4.99
N LYS A 192 -1.07 18.15 -5.22
CA LYS A 192 -2.27 17.60 -4.59
C LYS A 192 -1.99 16.97 -3.21
N GLY A 193 -0.73 16.83 -2.82
CA GLY A 193 -0.37 16.15 -1.58
C GLY A 193 -0.63 14.65 -1.61
N VAL A 194 -0.57 14.01 -2.79
CA VAL A 194 -0.89 12.58 -2.94
C VAL A 194 0.18 11.84 -3.73
N TRP A 195 0.49 10.62 -3.29
CA TRP A 195 1.29 9.68 -4.06
C TRP A 195 0.63 8.30 -4.02
N ALA A 196 0.88 7.53 -5.06
CA ALA A 196 0.41 6.17 -5.15
C ALA A 196 1.47 5.25 -5.74
N PHE A 197 1.38 3.97 -5.39
CA PHE A 197 2.22 2.94 -5.95
C PHE A 197 1.47 2.12 -7.01
N ARG A 198 2.20 1.74 -8.06
CA ARG A 198 1.76 0.74 -9.03
C ARG A 198 1.71 -0.64 -8.37
N TYR A 199 0.99 -1.57 -9.00
CA TYR A 199 0.94 -2.95 -8.51
C TYR A 199 2.33 -3.57 -8.43
N SER A 200 2.68 -4.06 -7.24
CA SER A 200 3.91 -4.80 -6.99
C SER A 200 3.59 -6.22 -6.59
N SER A 201 4.25 -7.20 -7.22
CA SER A 201 4.24 -8.60 -6.78
C SER A 201 5.33 -8.89 -5.75
N THR A 202 6.08 -7.88 -5.29
CA THR A 202 7.19 -8.05 -4.36
C THR A 202 6.69 -7.93 -2.92
N PRO A 203 6.70 -9.00 -2.11
CA PRO A 203 6.11 -8.99 -0.76
C PRO A 203 6.67 -7.90 0.14
N SER A 204 7.99 -7.67 0.12
CA SER A 204 8.62 -6.64 0.94
C SER A 204 8.22 -5.21 0.56
N VAL A 205 7.91 -4.97 -0.72
CA VAL A 205 7.43 -3.66 -1.19
C VAL A 205 6.03 -3.42 -0.66
N MET A 206 5.14 -4.41 -0.81
CA MET A 206 3.78 -4.28 -0.32
C MET A 206 3.72 -4.17 1.21
N LYS A 207 4.55 -4.92 1.94
CA LYS A 207 4.67 -4.75 3.39
C LYS A 207 5.02 -3.30 3.74
N ASN A 208 6.04 -2.73 3.11
CA ASN A 208 6.45 -1.35 3.37
C ASN A 208 5.34 -0.34 3.01
N ILE A 209 4.63 -0.54 1.89
CA ILE A 209 3.49 0.30 1.50
C ILE A 209 2.40 0.29 2.57
N LEU A 210 2.09 -0.89 3.12
CA LEU A 210 1.04 -1.06 4.13
C LEU A 210 1.42 -0.59 5.53
N ASP A 211 2.70 -0.37 5.77
CA ASP A 211 3.27 0.15 7.01
C ASP A 211 3.37 1.69 7.01
N ILE A 212 3.05 2.37 5.90
CA ILE A 212 3.03 3.85 5.84
C ILE A 212 1.82 4.36 6.63
N THR A 213 2.08 5.12 7.68
CA THR A 213 1.07 5.66 8.59
C THR A 213 1.15 7.19 8.70
N ALA A 214 0.07 7.81 9.20
CA ALA A 214 0.08 9.25 9.48
C ALA A 214 1.17 9.59 10.51
N GLY A 215 1.92 10.66 10.28
CA GLY A 215 3.05 11.06 11.12
C GLY A 215 4.43 10.65 10.58
N ASP A 216 4.49 9.63 9.73
CA ASP A 216 5.73 9.22 9.06
C ASP A 216 6.34 10.36 8.22
N THR A 217 7.64 10.26 7.96
CA THR A 217 8.33 11.13 6.99
C THR A 217 8.45 10.39 5.67
N VAL A 218 8.14 11.05 4.55
CA VAL A 218 8.41 10.54 3.21
C VAL A 218 9.46 11.41 2.51
N ILE A 219 10.40 10.76 1.82
CA ILE A 219 11.50 11.38 1.11
C ILE A 219 11.40 10.96 -0.36
N PHE A 220 10.98 11.90 -1.22
CA PHE A 220 10.97 11.69 -2.67
C PHE A 220 12.30 12.12 -3.26
N VAL A 221 12.97 11.23 -3.96
CA VAL A 221 14.26 11.48 -4.63
C VAL A 221 14.08 11.38 -6.13
N TYR A 222 14.46 12.42 -6.88
CA TYR A 222 14.25 12.49 -8.33
C TYR A 222 15.28 13.35 -9.06
N GLY A 223 15.17 13.42 -10.39
CA GLY A 223 16.10 14.21 -11.21
C GLY A 223 17.53 13.64 -11.22
N PHE A 224 17.62 12.31 -11.25
CA PHE A 224 18.89 11.60 -11.15
C PHE A 224 19.76 11.70 -12.40
N THR A 225 21.06 11.96 -12.20
CA THR A 225 22.09 11.92 -13.25
C THR A 225 23.34 11.21 -12.74
N TYR A 226 23.90 10.27 -13.51
CA TYR A 226 25.21 9.69 -13.21
C TYR A 226 26.34 10.69 -13.48
N GLY A 227 27.42 10.61 -12.68
CA GLY A 227 28.65 11.36 -12.93
C GLY A 227 29.31 10.99 -14.27
N LYS A 228 30.09 11.92 -14.83
CA LYS A 228 30.83 11.69 -16.09
C LYS A 228 31.69 10.43 -16.01
N GLY A 229 31.59 9.56 -17.02
CA GLY A 229 32.33 8.30 -17.10
C GLY A 229 31.79 7.17 -16.20
N THR A 230 30.77 7.42 -15.38
CA THR A 230 30.11 6.37 -14.59
C THR A 230 29.00 5.74 -15.43
N HIS A 231 29.18 4.49 -15.80
CA HIS A 231 28.15 3.67 -16.45
C HIS A 231 27.68 2.61 -15.46
N GLY A 232 26.44 2.74 -14.97
CA GLY A 232 25.89 1.83 -13.96
C GLY A 232 24.40 1.60 -14.14
N ARG A 233 23.94 0.43 -13.74
CA ARG A 233 22.50 0.09 -13.65
C ARG A 233 21.93 0.30 -12.25
N GLN A 234 22.77 0.59 -11.25
CA GLN A 234 22.43 0.57 -9.83
C GLN A 234 23.26 1.59 -9.04
N PHE A 235 22.67 2.11 -7.96
CA PHE A 235 23.31 3.00 -6.99
C PHE A 235 24.33 2.23 -6.15
N TYR A 236 25.57 2.73 -6.09
CA TYR A 236 26.61 2.21 -5.21
C TYR A 236 27.26 3.34 -4.41
N ILE A 237 27.77 2.97 -3.24
CA ILE A 237 28.40 3.91 -2.28
C ILE A 237 29.55 4.68 -2.93
N HIS A 238 30.35 4.03 -3.78
CA HIS A 238 31.52 4.64 -4.41
C HIS A 238 31.25 5.20 -5.82
N THR A 239 30.00 5.23 -6.26
CA THR A 239 29.66 5.78 -7.59
C THR A 239 29.29 7.24 -7.48
N GLN A 240 29.84 8.07 -8.36
CA GLN A 240 29.46 9.48 -8.45
C GLN A 240 28.10 9.60 -9.14
N TRP A 241 27.20 10.30 -8.48
CA TRP A 241 25.88 10.64 -9.00
C TRP A 241 25.36 11.91 -8.37
N THR A 242 24.34 12.50 -9.00
CA THR A 242 23.67 13.70 -8.51
C THR A 242 22.16 13.56 -8.63
N PHE A 243 21.42 14.09 -7.65
CA PHE A 243 19.99 14.36 -7.73
C PHE A 243 19.75 15.85 -7.82
N THR A 244 18.81 16.27 -8.67
CA THR A 244 18.36 17.66 -8.77
C THR A 244 17.04 17.91 -8.04
N GLY A 245 16.51 16.90 -7.35
CA GLY A 245 15.29 17.05 -6.58
C GLY A 245 15.18 16.07 -5.42
N LEU A 246 14.83 16.65 -4.28
CA LEU A 246 14.55 15.98 -3.02
C LEU A 246 13.38 16.71 -2.32
N ASP A 247 12.32 15.98 -1.98
CA ASP A 247 11.23 16.52 -1.18
C ASP A 247 11.10 15.67 0.10
N ILE A 248 11.21 16.30 1.28
CA ILE A 248 11.02 15.66 2.59
C ILE A 248 9.71 16.18 3.18
N LEU A 249 8.71 15.31 3.28
CA LEU A 249 7.33 15.69 3.59
C LEU A 249 6.75 14.83 4.72
N LYS A 250 5.85 15.40 5.52
CA LYS A 250 5.12 14.67 6.55
C LYS A 250 3.93 13.92 5.93
N VAL A 251 3.78 12.64 6.23
CA VAL A 251 2.60 11.85 5.86
C VAL A 251 1.41 12.34 6.69
N LYS A 252 0.36 12.79 6.00
CA LYS A 252 -0.89 13.28 6.59
C LYS A 252 -1.91 12.16 6.79
N LYS A 253 -2.02 11.27 5.80
CA LYS A 253 -2.88 10.09 5.85
C LYS A 253 -2.06 8.91 5.37
N GLY A 254 -2.03 7.84 6.18
CA GLY A 254 -1.36 6.60 5.84
C GLY A 254 -1.99 5.88 4.64
N TYR A 255 -1.60 4.62 4.45
CA TYR A 255 -2.07 3.79 3.35
C TYR A 255 -3.61 3.73 3.22
N TYR A 256 -4.10 3.85 1.98
CA TYR A 256 -5.48 3.53 1.60
C TYR A 256 -5.54 3.03 0.14
N CYS A 257 -6.62 2.32 -0.19
CA CYS A 257 -6.96 2.00 -1.58
C CYS A 257 -7.96 3.02 -2.13
N ASP A 258 -7.73 3.51 -3.34
CA ASP A 258 -8.65 4.41 -4.03
C ASP A 258 -8.96 3.88 -5.43
N LEU A 259 -10.24 3.62 -5.69
CA LEU A 259 -10.70 3.17 -7.00
C LEU A 259 -10.96 4.34 -7.96
N ASN A 260 -11.27 5.51 -7.42
CA ASN A 260 -11.88 6.60 -8.18
C ASN A 260 -10.92 7.76 -8.45
N ASP A 261 -9.84 7.88 -7.67
CA ASP A 261 -8.84 8.93 -7.90
C ASP A 261 -8.22 8.78 -9.29
N ASP A 262 -8.33 9.83 -10.10
CA ASP A 262 -7.86 9.86 -11.49
C ASP A 262 -6.48 10.54 -11.62
N THR A 263 -5.83 10.87 -10.50
CA THR A 263 -4.65 11.75 -10.48
C THR A 263 -3.52 11.21 -11.34
N PHE A 264 -3.34 9.89 -11.39
CA PHE A 264 -2.24 9.25 -12.12
C PHE A 264 -2.69 8.45 -13.35
N GLU A 265 -3.96 8.58 -13.74
CA GLU A 265 -4.51 7.80 -14.85
C GLU A 265 -4.33 8.51 -16.20
N ILE A 266 -4.58 7.80 -17.30
CA ILE A 266 -4.53 8.35 -18.66
C ILE A 266 -5.79 9.19 -18.95
N GLU A 267 -5.73 10.09 -19.92
CA GLU A 267 -6.84 11.03 -20.22
C GLU A 267 -8.16 10.30 -20.50
N ASP A 268 -8.12 9.26 -21.33
CA ASP A 268 -9.31 8.47 -21.71
C ASP A 268 -9.84 7.57 -20.57
N TRP A 269 -9.12 7.44 -19.44
CA TRP A 269 -9.56 6.60 -18.32
C TRP A 269 -10.92 7.06 -17.77
N LYS A 270 -11.23 8.35 -17.85
CA LYS A 270 -12.52 8.90 -17.39
C LYS A 270 -13.70 8.46 -18.24
N GLU A 271 -13.45 8.13 -19.50
CA GLU A 271 -14.48 7.78 -20.49
C GLU A 271 -14.76 6.27 -20.53
N MET A 272 -13.90 5.45 -19.93
CA MET A 272 -14.07 4.00 -19.83
C MET A 272 -15.31 3.62 -18.99
N ASP A 273 -15.86 2.42 -19.24
CA ASP A 273 -16.86 1.84 -18.36
C ASP A 273 -16.25 1.45 -17.00
N ASN A 274 -17.06 1.32 -15.95
CA ASN A 274 -16.60 1.12 -14.58
C ASN A 274 -15.74 -0.14 -14.39
N ASP A 275 -16.09 -1.25 -15.04
CA ASP A 275 -15.34 -2.50 -14.93
C ASP A 275 -13.97 -2.38 -15.64
N ASP A 276 -13.93 -1.71 -16.78
CA ASP A 276 -12.70 -1.42 -17.53
C ASP A 276 -11.82 -0.39 -16.80
N LYS A 277 -12.42 0.60 -16.13
CA LYS A 277 -11.69 1.57 -15.29
C LYS A 277 -10.91 0.90 -14.18
N ILE A 278 -11.57 0.03 -13.42
CA ILE A 278 -10.98 -0.63 -12.27
C ILE A 278 -9.89 -1.60 -12.72
N SER A 279 -10.14 -2.36 -13.80
CA SER A 279 -9.18 -3.30 -14.33
C SER A 279 -7.98 -2.61 -15.01
N SER A 280 -8.14 -1.43 -15.59
CA SER A 280 -7.06 -0.67 -16.25
C SER A 280 -6.28 0.26 -15.32
N LYS A 281 -6.77 0.52 -14.11
CA LYS A 281 -6.18 1.45 -13.14
C LYS A 281 -4.71 1.12 -12.88
N ARG A 282 -3.82 2.09 -13.02
CA ARG A 282 -2.36 1.89 -12.90
C ARG A 282 -1.85 1.99 -11.47
N TYR A 283 -2.49 2.85 -10.68
CA TYR A 283 -2.11 3.16 -9.31
C TYR A 283 -3.27 2.85 -8.37
N MET A 284 -3.03 2.10 -7.29
CA MET A 284 -4.11 1.69 -6.37
C MET A 284 -3.77 1.90 -4.90
N HIS A 285 -2.48 1.97 -4.57
CA HIS A 285 -2.02 2.01 -3.19
C HIS A 285 -1.56 3.42 -2.86
N TYR A 286 -2.44 4.20 -2.24
CA TYR A 286 -2.27 5.63 -2.01
C TYR A 286 -1.86 5.95 -0.59
N PHE A 287 -1.21 7.10 -0.41
CA PHE A 287 -1.14 7.82 0.85
C PHE A 287 -1.16 9.33 0.57
N GLN A 288 -1.43 10.14 1.60
CA GLN A 288 -1.39 11.60 1.50
C GLN A 288 -0.27 12.17 2.34
N TYR A 289 0.38 13.21 1.84
CA TYR A 289 1.40 13.97 2.55
C TYR A 289 1.04 15.46 2.54
N GLN A 290 1.65 16.18 3.48
CA GLN A 290 1.47 17.61 3.59
C GLN A 290 2.30 18.33 2.55
N TYR A 291 1.61 19.01 1.62
CA TYR A 291 2.22 19.89 0.62
C TYR A 291 1.39 21.18 0.49
N PRO A 292 2.03 22.37 0.46
CA PRO A 292 3.45 22.59 0.69
C PRO A 292 3.85 22.18 2.14
N PRO A 293 5.16 21.97 2.40
CA PRO A 293 5.66 21.82 3.76
C PRO A 293 5.20 22.97 4.65
N ILE A 294 5.05 22.74 5.97
CA ILE A 294 4.70 23.82 6.91
C ILE A 294 5.87 24.80 7.00
N ASP A 295 5.59 26.09 6.80
CA ASP A 295 6.58 27.16 6.95
C ASP A 295 7.20 27.14 8.37
N GLY A 296 8.53 27.29 8.44
CA GLY A 296 9.28 27.33 9.69
C GLY A 296 9.63 25.97 10.31
N ASN A 297 9.28 24.85 9.66
CA ASN A 297 9.75 23.52 10.08
C ASN A 297 10.93 23.06 9.22
N GLU A 298 12.15 23.20 9.71
CA GLU A 298 13.38 22.88 8.98
C GLU A 298 13.53 21.40 8.63
N LYS A 299 12.74 20.52 9.27
CA LYS A 299 12.69 19.09 8.97
C LYS A 299 12.03 18.79 7.63
N TYR A 300 11.07 19.60 7.18
CA TYR A 300 10.30 19.33 5.97
C TYR A 300 10.53 20.41 4.92
N PHE A 301 10.83 20.02 3.70
CA PHE A 301 11.03 20.97 2.59
C PHE A 301 10.72 20.31 1.25
N SER A 302 10.64 21.15 0.22
CA SER A 302 10.45 20.73 -1.16
C SER A 302 11.43 21.45 -2.08
N SER A 303 12.09 20.69 -2.96
CA SER A 303 12.97 21.21 -4.00
C SER A 303 12.24 22.08 -5.03
N SER A 304 10.90 22.01 -5.12
CA SER A 304 10.11 22.96 -5.90
C SER A 304 10.10 24.38 -5.34
N ILE A 305 10.36 24.55 -4.04
CA ILE A 305 10.36 25.84 -3.34
C ILE A 305 11.80 26.31 -3.15
N LYS A 306 12.68 25.44 -2.65
CA LYS A 306 14.10 25.70 -2.45
C LYS A 306 14.90 24.67 -3.24
N PRO A 307 15.39 24.98 -4.46
CA PRO A 307 16.13 24.04 -5.28
C PRO A 307 17.36 23.49 -4.56
N ILE A 308 17.62 22.18 -4.72
CA ILE A 308 18.71 21.49 -4.05
C ILE A 308 19.35 20.52 -5.03
N SER A 309 20.66 20.39 -4.92
CA SER A 309 21.45 19.42 -5.67
C SER A 309 22.25 18.60 -4.68
N ILE A 310 22.03 17.29 -4.68
CA ILE A 310 22.74 16.37 -3.78
C ILE A 310 23.62 15.49 -4.64
N SER A 311 24.92 15.53 -4.39
CA SER A 311 25.88 14.65 -5.06
C SER A 311 26.43 13.63 -4.08
N ASN A 312 26.71 12.42 -4.56
CA ASN A 312 27.48 11.47 -3.79
C ASN A 312 28.97 11.70 -4.02
N ASP A 313 29.60 12.27 -3.00
CA ASP A 313 31.03 12.56 -2.93
C ASP A 313 31.79 11.59 -2.01
N SER A 314 31.17 10.45 -1.65
CA SER A 314 31.72 9.47 -0.69
C SER A 314 31.84 10.01 0.74
N SER A 315 30.83 10.75 1.19
CA SER A 315 30.68 11.16 2.61
C SER A 315 30.87 9.99 3.58
N THR A 316 31.54 10.27 4.70
CA THR A 316 31.81 9.31 5.79
C THR A 316 30.83 9.44 6.95
N LEU A 317 29.76 10.23 6.79
CA LEU A 317 28.74 10.41 7.81
C LEU A 317 28.09 9.06 8.17
N PRO A 318 27.97 8.72 9.47
CA PRO A 318 27.22 7.55 9.90
C PRO A 318 25.80 7.57 9.33
N GLY A 319 25.35 6.44 8.74
CA GLY A 319 24.03 6.33 8.11
C GLY A 319 23.97 6.72 6.62
N TRP A 320 25.00 7.36 6.05
CA TRP A 320 24.97 7.72 4.62
C TRP A 320 24.96 6.49 3.71
N ASP A 321 25.74 5.45 4.04
CA ASP A 321 25.74 4.18 3.30
C ASP A 321 24.37 3.49 3.30
N GLU A 322 23.63 3.62 4.39
CA GLU A 322 22.26 3.13 4.48
C GLU A 322 21.36 3.91 3.53
N PHE A 323 21.43 5.24 3.50
CA PHE A 323 20.67 6.08 2.56
C PHE A 323 20.88 5.62 1.12
N ILE A 324 22.14 5.43 0.69
CA ILE A 324 22.46 4.96 -0.67
C ILE A 324 21.91 3.55 -0.93
N THR A 325 21.99 2.67 0.06
CA THR A 325 21.49 1.29 -0.04
C THR A 325 19.97 1.25 -0.16
N GLN A 326 19.24 2.07 0.59
CA GLN A 326 17.77 2.15 0.52
C GLN A 326 17.31 2.83 -0.78
N LEU A 327 18.05 3.82 -1.25
CA LEU A 327 17.87 4.42 -2.56
C LEU A 327 18.03 3.40 -3.69
N ARG A 328 19.08 2.57 -3.63
CA ARG A 328 19.25 1.43 -4.54
C ARG A 328 18.07 0.48 -4.50
N LYS A 329 17.60 0.15 -3.29
CA LYS A 329 16.47 -0.75 -3.07
C LYS A 329 15.20 -0.19 -3.69
N SER A 330 14.85 1.06 -3.37
CA SER A 330 13.67 1.75 -3.92
C SER A 330 13.70 1.75 -5.44
N SER A 331 14.83 2.13 -6.04
CA SER A 331 15.03 2.10 -7.49
C SER A 331 14.86 0.70 -8.10
N SER A 332 15.47 -0.32 -7.49
CA SER A 332 15.38 -1.71 -7.97
C SER A 332 13.96 -2.27 -7.86
N THR A 333 13.13 -1.69 -6.99
CA THR A 333 11.72 -2.04 -6.79
C THR A 333 10.74 -1.07 -7.46
N GLN A 334 11.16 -0.38 -8.53
CA GLN A 334 10.30 0.53 -9.30
C GLN A 334 9.73 1.70 -8.49
N GLY A 335 10.51 2.22 -7.54
CA GLY A 335 10.05 3.30 -6.64
C GLY A 335 9.22 2.80 -5.47
N GLY A 336 9.31 1.53 -5.10
CA GLY A 336 8.77 1.03 -3.84
C GLY A 336 9.38 1.74 -2.63
N PRO A 337 8.65 1.91 -1.52
CA PRO A 337 9.14 2.62 -0.34
C PRO A 337 10.20 1.78 0.38
N ALA A 338 11.31 2.42 0.74
CA ALA A 338 12.41 1.83 1.48
C ALA A 338 12.57 2.56 2.83
N GLU A 339 12.56 1.81 3.94
CA GLU A 339 12.68 2.39 5.27
C GLU A 339 14.10 2.90 5.52
N LEU A 340 14.21 4.10 6.07
CA LEU A 340 15.44 4.72 6.55
C LEU A 340 15.44 4.82 8.07
N SER A 341 16.57 4.49 8.68
CA SER A 341 16.83 4.77 10.09
C SER A 341 16.89 6.29 10.36
N ASN A 342 16.76 6.65 11.63
CA ASN A 342 16.97 8.04 12.06
C ASN A 342 18.42 8.50 11.84
N GLU A 343 19.39 7.59 11.90
CA GLU A 343 20.80 7.89 11.63
C GLU A 343 21.00 8.28 10.16
N ALA A 344 20.43 7.51 9.22
CA ALA A 344 20.45 7.84 7.80
C ALA A 344 19.73 9.15 7.48
N MET A 345 18.63 9.45 8.17
CA MET A 345 17.95 10.74 8.05
C MET A 345 18.79 11.91 8.56
N ASN A 346 19.44 11.75 9.71
CA ASN A 346 20.33 12.77 10.25
C ASN A 346 21.51 13.05 9.32
N ALA A 347 22.10 12.00 8.73
CA ALA A 347 23.15 12.15 7.72
C ALA A 347 22.66 12.97 6.51
N LEU A 348 21.43 12.70 6.05
CA LEU A 348 20.82 13.46 4.96
C LEU A 348 20.65 14.94 5.34
N TYR A 349 20.13 15.27 6.52
CA TYR A 349 20.00 16.67 6.97
C TYR A 349 21.35 17.39 7.07
N CYS A 350 22.39 16.72 7.58
CA CYS A 350 23.74 17.26 7.61
C CYS A 350 24.26 17.59 6.20
N ILE A 351 24.03 16.71 5.21
CA ILE A 351 24.43 16.95 3.81
C ILE A 351 23.67 18.13 3.19
N LEU A 352 22.42 18.32 3.60
CA LEU A 352 21.58 19.43 3.14
C LEU A 352 21.97 20.78 3.77
N GLY A 353 22.85 20.79 4.76
CA GLY A 353 23.24 21.98 5.51
C GLY A 353 22.18 22.45 6.52
N ASN A 354 21.24 21.57 6.90
CA ASN A 354 20.31 21.80 8.00
C ASN A 354 20.91 21.20 9.27
N THR A 355 21.78 21.96 9.92
CA THR A 355 22.14 21.76 11.32
C THR A 355 21.79 23.02 12.08
N ASP A 356 20.69 22.97 12.81
CA ASP A 356 20.59 23.44 14.19
C ASP A 356 19.67 22.50 14.98
#